data_AF-A0A920EY52-F1
#
_entry.id   AF-A0A920EY52-F1
#
_cell.length_a   1.000
_cell.length_b   1.000
_cell.length_c   1.000
_cell.angle_alpha   90.00
_cell.angle_beta   90.00
_cell.angle_gamma   90.00
#
_symmetry.space_group_name_H-M   'P 1'
#
loop_
_entity.id
_entity.type
_entity.pdbx_description
1 polymer ?
#
loop_
_entity_poly.entity_id
_entity_poly.type
_entity_poly.pdbx_seq_one_letter_code
_entity_poly.pdbx_strand_id
1 'polypeptide(L)'
;MSYGLFGKPFKIDTALRPNGATGLLVSSINSFMDYQKSKAWCWEHQALTKARFLLGSGLINEKFNNLRSEVLMQHRSSKSLQEEVLSMRFLMKEKRKKARKHGLVDIKHDKGGLIDIEFLVQYIILANASMYPKLCENNR
;
A
#
# COMPACT_ATOMS: atom_id res chain seq x y z
N MET A 1 18.30 -7.06 24.12
CA MET A 1 18.97 -6.24 23.08
C MET A 1 19.29 -4.89 23.69
N SER A 2 20.57 -4.61 23.93
CA SER A 2 21.03 -3.30 24.40
C SER A 2 20.98 -2.30 23.25
N TYR A 3 20.35 -1.15 23.45
CA TYR A 3 20.34 -0.05 22.49
C TYR A 3 21.62 0.77 22.69
N GLY A 4 22.25 1.24 21.61
CA GLY A 4 23.36 2.19 21.73
C GLY A 4 22.91 3.48 22.44
N LEU A 5 23.87 4.28 22.90
CA LEU A 5 23.66 5.52 23.68
C LEU A 5 22.61 6.50 23.09
N PHE A 6 22.31 6.41 21.79
CA PHE A 6 21.38 7.29 21.07
C PHE A 6 20.05 6.62 20.69
N GLY A 7 19.79 5.40 21.16
CA GLY A 7 18.57 4.65 20.83
C GLY A 7 18.58 4.04 19.42
N LYS A 8 17.40 3.64 18.92
CA LYS A 8 17.22 3.18 17.52
C LYS A 8 16.88 4.38 16.64
N PRO A 9 17.49 4.52 15.45
CA PRO A 9 17.18 5.62 14.54
C PRO A 9 15.74 5.56 14.02
N PHE A 10 15.25 4.35 13.68
CA PHE A 10 13.88 4.14 13.20
C PHE A 10 13.30 2.82 13.71
N LYS A 11 11.97 2.81 13.91
CA LYS A 11 11.19 1.58 14.03
C LYS A 11 10.82 1.10 12.63
N ILE A 12 11.31 -0.07 12.25
CA ILE A 12 11.02 -0.69 10.94
C ILE A 12 9.75 -1.55 11.07
N ASP A 13 8.81 -1.36 10.15
CA ASP A 13 7.63 -2.19 10.00
C ASP A 13 7.70 -2.91 8.64
N THR A 14 7.70 -4.25 8.67
CA THR A 14 7.78 -5.12 7.49
C THR A 14 6.47 -5.85 7.22
N ALA A 15 5.35 -5.44 7.83
CA ALA A 15 4.06 -6.12 7.73
C ALA A 15 3.42 -6.06 6.34
N LEU A 16 3.86 -5.16 5.46
CA LEU A 16 3.35 -5.01 4.09
C LEU A 16 4.06 -5.91 3.06
N ARG A 17 4.95 -6.80 3.49
CA ARG A 17 5.56 -7.79 2.59
C ARG A 17 4.57 -8.91 2.24
N PRO A 18 4.79 -9.67 1.15
CA PRO A 18 3.95 -10.82 0.80
C PRO A 18 3.70 -11.77 1.98
N ASN A 19 2.43 -12.15 2.19
CA ASN A 19 1.97 -12.95 3.33
C ASN A 19 2.20 -12.31 4.72
N GLY A 20 2.51 -11.01 4.78
CA GLY A 20 2.68 -10.27 6.03
C GLY A 20 3.64 -10.94 7.01
N ALA A 21 3.22 -11.11 8.27
CA ALA A 21 4.07 -11.62 9.35
C ALA A 21 4.54 -13.07 9.15
N THR A 22 3.79 -13.90 8.42
CA THR A 22 4.14 -15.31 8.16
C THR A 22 4.98 -15.50 6.91
N GLY A 23 5.12 -14.45 6.08
CA GLY A 23 5.94 -14.48 4.87
C GLY A 23 7.43 -14.32 5.15
N LEU A 24 8.24 -14.79 4.19
CA LEU A 24 9.68 -14.57 4.16
C LEU A 24 9.99 -13.07 4.25
N LEU A 25 11.03 -12.72 5.01
CA LEU A 25 11.44 -11.32 5.18
C LEU A 25 11.92 -10.71 3.87
N VAL A 26 12.56 -11.52 3.02
CA VAL A 26 13.08 -11.15 1.71
C VAL A 26 12.50 -12.12 0.69
N SER A 27 12.11 -11.62 -0.48
CA SER A 27 11.58 -12.40 -1.59
C SER A 27 12.33 -12.06 -2.87
N SER A 28 12.46 -13.03 -3.78
CA SER A 28 12.93 -12.74 -5.13
C SER A 28 11.93 -11.82 -5.85
N ILE A 29 12.40 -11.05 -6.83
CA ILE A 29 11.50 -10.17 -7.60
C ILE A 29 10.43 -10.96 -8.36
N ASN A 30 10.75 -12.16 -8.83
CA ASN A 30 9.80 -13.04 -9.50
C ASN A 30 8.73 -13.55 -8.53
N SER A 31 9.13 -14.00 -7.33
CA SER A 31 8.17 -14.45 -6.31
C SER A 31 7.26 -13.30 -5.84
N PHE A 32 7.81 -12.09 -5.71
CA PHE A 32 7.02 -10.90 -5.44
C PHE A 32 6.01 -10.63 -6.57
N MET A 33 6.42 -10.83 -7.83
CA MET A 33 5.54 -10.68 -8.99
C MET A 33 4.37 -11.63 -8.99
N ASP A 34 4.67 -12.92 -8.85
CA ASP A 34 3.65 -13.95 -8.88
C ASP A 34 2.65 -13.71 -7.76
N TYR A 35 3.13 -13.32 -6.57
CA TYR A 35 2.26 -12.95 -5.46
C TYR A 35 1.35 -11.76 -5.80
N GLN A 36 1.91 -10.65 -6.30
CA GLN A 36 1.12 -9.45 -6.61
C GLN A 36 0.06 -9.69 -7.68
N LYS A 37 0.33 -10.58 -8.64
CA LYS A 37 -0.62 -10.88 -9.73
C LYS A 37 -1.70 -11.89 -9.35
N SER A 38 -1.38 -12.87 -8.51
CA SER A 38 -2.25 -14.03 -8.29
C SER A 38 -2.87 -14.14 -6.90
N LYS A 39 -2.26 -13.50 -5.88
CA LYS A 39 -2.63 -13.71 -4.47
C LYS A 39 -2.92 -12.42 -3.71
N ALA A 40 -2.35 -11.30 -4.14
CA ALA A 40 -2.48 -10.04 -3.44
C ALA A 40 -3.92 -9.54 -3.45
N TRP A 41 -4.34 -9.02 -2.30
CA TRP A 41 -5.66 -8.41 -2.13
C TRP A 41 -5.66 -6.98 -2.66
N CYS A 42 -6.84 -6.44 -2.99
CA CYS A 42 -6.97 -5.06 -3.47
C CYS A 42 -6.32 -4.03 -2.53
N TRP A 43 -6.40 -4.21 -1.21
CA TRP A 43 -5.74 -3.30 -0.25
C TRP A 43 -4.20 -3.37 -0.33
N GLU A 44 -3.62 -4.50 -0.74
CA GLU A 44 -2.18 -4.60 -0.97
C GLU A 44 -1.80 -3.84 -2.24
N HIS A 45 -2.64 -3.88 -3.28
CA HIS A 45 -2.47 -3.02 -4.46
C HIS A 45 -2.65 -1.54 -4.13
N GLN A 46 -3.57 -1.18 -3.22
CA GLN A 46 -3.68 0.19 -2.70
C GLN A 46 -2.37 0.62 -2.02
N ALA A 47 -1.78 -0.22 -1.16
CA ALA A 47 -0.49 0.08 -0.53
C ALA A 47 0.64 0.20 -1.57
N LEU A 48 0.60 -0.63 -2.61
CA LEU A 48 1.59 -0.63 -3.69
C LEU A 48 1.63 0.69 -4.49
N THR A 49 0.52 1.44 -4.55
CA THR A 49 0.50 2.78 -5.18
C THR A 49 1.58 3.71 -4.59
N LYS A 50 1.83 3.63 -3.28
CA LYS A 50 2.81 4.47 -2.57
C LYS A 50 4.20 3.84 -2.52
N ALA A 51 4.35 2.57 -2.90
CA ALA A 51 5.63 1.89 -2.87
C ALA A 51 6.59 2.50 -3.89
N ARG A 52 7.85 2.72 -3.49
CA ARG A 52 8.91 3.20 -4.38
C ARG A 52 10.19 2.43 -4.13
N PHE A 53 10.94 2.19 -5.19
CA PHE A 53 12.30 1.69 -5.06
C PHE A 53 13.17 2.72 -4.33
N LEU A 54 13.94 2.25 -3.34
CA LEU A 54 14.81 3.10 -2.53
C LEU A 54 16.29 2.83 -2.79
N LEU A 55 16.70 1.56 -2.78
CA LEU A 55 18.11 1.16 -2.84
C LEU A 55 18.27 -0.23 -3.49
N GLY A 56 19.35 -0.39 -4.26
CA GLY A 56 19.73 -1.63 -4.93
C GLY A 56 20.33 -1.35 -6.32
N SER A 57 20.45 -2.39 -7.15
CA SER A 57 20.96 -2.23 -8.53
C SER A 57 19.93 -1.59 -9.46
N GLY A 58 20.41 -0.96 -10.53
CA GLY A 58 19.55 -0.38 -11.58
C GLY A 58 18.63 -1.42 -12.21
N LEU A 59 19.13 -2.65 -12.41
CA LEU A 59 18.33 -3.77 -12.92
C LEU A 59 17.14 -4.12 -12.01
N ILE A 60 17.32 -4.10 -10.69
CA ILE A 60 16.23 -4.38 -9.75
C ILE A 60 15.24 -3.21 -9.74
N ASN A 61 15.73 -1.96 -9.80
CA ASN A 61 14.88 -0.78 -9.89
C ASN A 61 13.93 -0.84 -11.09
N GLU A 62 14.48 -1.12 -12.29
CA GLU A 62 13.69 -1.26 -13.51
C GLU A 62 12.65 -2.38 -13.41
N LYS A 63 13.07 -3.57 -12.97
CA LYS A 63 12.16 -4.71 -12.80
C LYS A 63 11.04 -4.41 -11.82
N PHE A 64 11.35 -3.78 -10.68
CA PHE A 64 10.35 -3.41 -9.68
C PHE A 64 9.36 -2.37 -10.22
N ASN A 65 9.84 -1.33 -10.91
CA ASN A 65 8.95 -0.29 -11.43
C ASN A 65 8.05 -0.81 -12.56
N ASN A 66 8.60 -1.62 -13.47
CA ASN A 66 7.82 -2.24 -14.54
C ASN A 66 6.72 -3.13 -13.96
N LEU A 67 7.08 -3.95 -12.98
CA LEU A 67 6.14 -4.79 -12.25
C LEU A 67 5.04 -3.97 -11.55
N ARG A 68 5.44 -2.95 -10.80
CA ARG A 68 4.49 -2.11 -10.07
C ARG A 68 3.50 -1.48 -11.04
N SER A 69 3.98 -0.91 -12.15
CA SER A 69 3.12 -0.36 -13.19
C SER A 69 2.18 -1.41 -13.77
N GLU A 70 2.67 -2.61 -14.08
CA GLU A 70 1.83 -3.70 -14.60
C GLU A 70 0.70 -4.06 -13.62
N VAL A 71 0.99 -4.19 -12.32
CA VAL A 71 -0.01 -4.49 -11.28
C VAL A 71 -1.03 -3.36 -11.14
N LEU A 72 -0.57 -2.11 -11.12
CA LEU A 72 -1.46 -0.95 -10.99
C LEU A 72 -2.35 -0.78 -12.22
N MET A 73 -1.84 -1.08 -13.42
CA MET A 73 -2.54 -0.96 -14.70
C MET A 73 -3.49 -2.13 -15.03
N GLN A 74 -3.63 -3.13 -14.16
CA GLN A 74 -4.61 -4.19 -14.35
C GLN A 74 -6.03 -3.62 -14.52
N HIS A 75 -6.77 -4.14 -15.49
CA HIS A 75 -8.16 -3.73 -15.69
C HIS A 75 -9.02 -4.24 -14.53
N ARG A 76 -9.80 -3.34 -13.93
CA ARG A 76 -10.68 -3.64 -12.79
C ARG A 76 -12.08 -3.12 -13.09
N SER A 77 -13.10 -3.87 -12.68
CA SER A 77 -14.47 -3.33 -12.65
C SER A 77 -14.53 -2.19 -11.65
N SER A 78 -14.91 -1.00 -12.10
CA SER A 78 -15.01 0.19 -11.22
C SER A 78 -15.91 -0.05 -10.02
N LYS A 79 -17.00 -0.82 -10.20
CA LYS A 79 -17.94 -1.14 -9.11
C LYS A 79 -17.32 -2.07 -8.06
N SER A 80 -16.69 -3.18 -8.48
CA SER A 80 -16.03 -4.12 -7.55
C SER A 80 -14.93 -3.41 -6.76
N LEU A 81 -14.08 -2.65 -7.46
CA LEU A 81 -12.99 -1.93 -6.84
C LEU A 81 -13.50 -0.91 -5.80
N GLN A 82 -14.57 -0.18 -6.11
CA GLN A 82 -15.18 0.77 -5.18
C GLN A 82 -15.68 0.07 -3.91
N GLU A 83 -16.40 -1.05 -4.07
CA GLU A 83 -16.93 -1.83 -2.96
C GLU A 83 -15.81 -2.37 -2.05
N GLU A 84 -14.74 -2.90 -2.62
CA GLU A 84 -13.58 -3.42 -1.88
C GLU A 84 -12.84 -2.32 -1.11
N VAL A 85 -12.58 -1.17 -1.75
CA VAL A 85 -11.91 -0.02 -1.12
C VAL A 85 -12.74 0.53 0.04
N LEU A 86 -14.06 0.68 -0.15
CA LEU A 86 -14.96 1.15 0.90
C LEU A 86 -15.04 0.15 2.07
N SER A 87 -15.17 -1.14 1.77
CA SER A 87 -15.20 -2.21 2.77
C SER A 87 -13.97 -2.17 3.68
N MET A 88 -12.78 -2.06 3.09
CA MET A 88 -11.53 -1.94 3.84
C MET A 88 -11.46 -0.63 4.65
N ARG A 89 -11.94 0.48 4.10
CA ARG A 89 -11.98 1.77 4.81
C ARG A 89 -12.87 1.69 6.06
N PHE A 90 -14.04 1.05 5.95
CA PHE A 90 -14.95 0.84 7.06
C PHE A 90 -14.34 -0.10 8.11
N LEU A 91 -13.72 -1.20 7.70
CA LEU A 91 -13.03 -2.11 8.60
C LEU A 91 -11.94 -1.39 9.43
N MET A 92 -11.13 -0.54 8.78
CA MET A 92 -10.12 0.27 9.48
C MET A 92 -10.76 1.26 10.46
N LYS A 93 -11.87 1.89 10.08
CA LYS A 93 -12.61 2.81 10.96
C LYS A 93 -13.10 2.13 12.22
N GLU A 94 -13.72 0.96 12.08
CA GLU A 94 -14.26 0.17 13.19
C GLU A 94 -13.15 -0.30 14.14
N LYS A 95 -12.02 -0.78 13.60
CA LYS A 95 -10.85 -1.14 14.42
C LYS A 95 -10.32 0.06 15.21
N ARG A 96 -10.36 1.27 14.64
CA ARG A 96 -9.85 2.48 15.30
C ARG A 96 -10.80 3.00 16.39
N LYS A 97 -12.12 2.90 16.21
CA LYS A 97 -13.11 3.29 17.23
C LYS A 97 -12.84 2.63 18.59
N LYS A 98 -12.46 1.35 18.58
CA LYS A 98 -12.10 0.58 19.80
C LYS A 98 -10.91 1.16 20.58
N ALA A 99 -10.08 1.99 19.95
CA ALA A 99 -8.86 2.56 20.53
C ALA A 99 -8.93 4.08 20.72
N ARG A 100 -10.11 4.70 20.55
CA ARG A 100 -10.28 6.16 20.57
C ARG A 100 -10.43 6.71 21.99
N LYS A 101 -9.70 7.78 22.31
CA LYS A 101 -9.96 8.65 23.46
C LYS A 101 -11.07 9.65 23.09
N HIS A 102 -12.07 9.80 23.95
CA HIS A 102 -13.25 10.61 23.67
C HIS A 102 -12.91 12.12 23.67
N GLY A 103 -13.62 12.91 22.85
CA GLY A 103 -13.60 14.38 22.93
C GLY A 103 -12.66 15.14 21.98
N LEU A 104 -11.84 14.45 21.16
CA LEU A 104 -10.92 15.11 20.21
C LEU A 104 -11.15 14.63 18.77
N VAL A 105 -10.98 15.52 17.80
CA VAL A 105 -10.98 15.21 16.35
C VAL A 105 -9.69 14.48 15.98
N ASP A 106 -9.78 13.33 15.31
CA ASP A 106 -8.63 12.58 14.78
C ASP A 106 -8.44 12.95 13.31
N ILE A 107 -7.55 13.93 13.05
CA ILE A 107 -7.26 14.48 11.70
C ILE A 107 -6.86 13.38 10.71
N LYS A 108 -6.33 12.25 11.18
CA LYS A 108 -5.92 11.13 10.33
C LYS A 108 -7.09 10.21 9.98
N HIS A 109 -7.89 9.82 10.96
CA HIS A 109 -8.86 8.70 10.80
C HIS A 109 -10.33 9.11 10.74
N ASP A 110 -10.68 10.34 11.15
CA ASP A 110 -12.05 10.83 11.06
C ASP A 110 -12.48 11.08 9.62
N LYS A 111 -13.79 11.24 9.43
CA LYS A 111 -14.38 11.50 8.11
C LYS A 111 -13.77 12.79 7.54
N GLY A 112 -13.32 12.73 6.29
CA GLY A 112 -12.61 13.83 5.63
C GLY A 112 -11.13 13.96 6.06
N GLY A 113 -10.64 13.08 6.92
CA GLY A 113 -9.25 13.06 7.38
C GLY A 113 -8.29 12.49 6.33
N LEU A 114 -7.00 12.46 6.70
CA LEU A 114 -5.92 12.05 5.81
C LEU A 114 -6.13 10.68 5.15
N ILE A 115 -6.67 9.70 5.89
CA ILE A 115 -6.90 8.34 5.37
C ILE A 115 -8.01 8.32 4.33
N ASP A 116 -9.03 9.19 4.41
CA ASP A 116 -10.08 9.26 3.38
C ASP A 116 -9.49 9.79 2.06
N ILE A 117 -8.62 10.80 2.13
CA ILE A 117 -7.91 11.35 0.96
C ILE A 117 -6.97 10.28 0.37
N GLU A 118 -6.22 9.58 1.22
CA GLU A 118 -5.31 8.52 0.77
C GLU A 118 -6.07 7.40 0.03
N PHE A 119 -7.21 6.94 0.59
CA PHE A 119 -8.04 5.91 -0.05
C PHE A 119 -8.63 6.40 -1.37
N LEU A 120 -9.07 7.66 -1.44
CA LEU A 120 -9.60 8.25 -2.66
C LEU A 120 -8.54 8.31 -3.77
N VAL A 121 -7.34 8.78 -3.47
CA VAL A 121 -6.24 8.83 -4.45
C VAL A 121 -5.84 7.43 -4.91
N GLN A 122 -5.73 6.47 -3.97
CA GLN A 122 -5.44 5.08 -4.29
C GLN A 122 -6.49 4.45 -5.20
N TYR A 123 -7.78 4.71 -4.92
CA TYR A 123 -8.88 4.28 -5.78
C TYR A 123 -8.77 4.88 -7.19
N ILE A 124 -8.53 6.19 -7.31
CA ILE A 124 -8.40 6.87 -8.60
C ILE A 124 -7.26 6.24 -9.41
N ILE A 125 -6.11 5.97 -8.79
CA ILE A 125 -4.99 5.31 -9.47
C ILE A 125 -5.41 3.92 -9.96
N LEU A 126 -5.94 3.06 -9.08
CA LEU A 126 -6.28 1.67 -9.44
C LEU A 126 -7.41 1.57 -10.47
N ALA A 127 -8.34 2.53 -10.47
CA ALA A 127 -9.46 2.57 -11.41
C ALA A 127 -9.07 3.07 -12.80
N ASN A 128 -8.03 3.92 -12.89
CA ASN A 128 -7.74 4.67 -14.12
C ASN A 128 -6.34 4.39 -14.70
N ALA A 129 -5.44 3.74 -13.98
CA ALA A 129 -4.06 3.53 -14.43
C ALA A 129 -3.96 2.75 -15.75
N SER A 130 -4.89 1.85 -16.04
CA SER A 130 -4.95 1.12 -17.32
C SER A 130 -5.11 2.06 -18.52
N MET A 131 -5.88 3.15 -18.35
CA MET A 131 -6.13 4.16 -19.38
C MET A 131 -5.11 5.31 -19.33
N TYR A 132 -4.60 5.62 -18.14
CA TYR A 132 -3.68 6.72 -17.89
C TYR A 132 -2.43 6.22 -17.17
N PRO A 133 -1.45 5.61 -17.88
CA PRO A 133 -0.26 5.00 -17.27
C PRO A 133 0.57 5.98 -16.43
N LYS A 134 0.51 7.29 -16.72
CA LYS A 134 1.17 8.34 -15.93
C LYS A 134 0.74 8.36 -14.45
N LEU A 135 -0.45 7.85 -14.12
CA LEU A 135 -0.90 7.71 -12.73
C LEU A 135 -0.06 6.71 -11.91
N CYS A 136 0.71 5.84 -12.58
CA CYS A 136 1.65 4.95 -11.91
C CYS A 136 2.94 5.66 -11.51
N GLU A 137 3.25 6.84 -12.04
CA GLU A 137 4.48 7.55 -11.72
C GLU A 137 4.45 8.04 -10.26
N ASN A 138 5.46 7.63 -9.48
CA ASN A 138 5.70 8.24 -8.17
C ASN A 138 6.67 9.41 -8.38
N ASN A 139 6.11 10.59 -8.64
CA ASN A 139 6.87 11.83 -8.74
C ASN A 139 7.58 12.09 -7.41
N ARG A 140 8.90 12.27 -7.50
CA ARG A 140 9.77 12.62 -6.36
C ARG A 140 9.61 14.08 -5.99
#